data_AF-A0A2R5GCP8-F1
#
_entry.id   AF-A0A2R5GCP8-F1
#
_cell.length_a   1.000
_cell.length_b   1.000
_cell.length_c   1.000
_cell.angle_alpha   90.00
_cell.angle_beta   90.00
_cell.angle_gamma   90.00
#
_symmetry.space_group_name_H-M   'P 1'
#
loop_
_entity.id
_entity.type
_entity.pdbx_description
1 polymer ?
#
loop_
_entity_poly.entity_id
_entity_poly.type
_entity_poly.pdbx_seq_one_letter_code
_entity_poly.pdbx_strand_id
1 'polypeptide(L)'
;MRRGLQSKSLNDLQELDGEETAKPLQSKRPLSRRWVAEAKPTLEAGLAAARHGLTAPQAGAKKPVRPTSMLEKFQYKLAEQVLQALQESINDSRVMEDLFYNISGTVPTRFAEKLNLDMERRWFYYELLATHYYMLERKHQPGMVKDLLLPLCAKLWSLEHFPAVFTLLFHRWMVETESGFTTKGWVMRFNVLLKGTYQLFWFDIEHDTRKLWPLFVRLREKMFEPTSLLFLDNPNASDQTELASYYVSAHAAKDSIRKDFSYVLARFYYYYSTRPERVQALCVNQLQLDDGLDSFVPQLVHQLRSIASRNEKVLIDYLKATALLPVDELELSSRNKLYSTLNELQMLGPPLHLSRPVVAEAARTMNKLFPQGQYIRLLINLLFTLLRPFHIFAFLFSSTSSSNKRRS
;
A
#
# COMPACT_ATOMS: atom_id res chain seq x y z
N MET A 1 53.02 -23.65 7.94
CA MET A 1 53.55 -24.82 7.18
C MET A 1 52.58 -25.09 6.02
N ARG A 2 52.80 -24.52 4.82
CA ARG A 2 53.25 -25.21 3.57
C ARG A 2 52.60 -26.59 3.40
N ARG A 3 51.76 -26.87 2.39
CA ARG A 3 51.95 -26.82 0.91
C ARG A 3 50.60 -26.42 0.26
N GLY A 4 50.46 -25.60 -0.80
CA GLY A 4 51.09 -25.62 -2.13
C GLY A 4 50.09 -26.22 -3.14
N LEU A 5 49.19 -25.43 -3.74
CA LEU A 5 49.28 -24.72 -5.04
C LEU A 5 49.00 -25.58 -6.30
N GLN A 6 47.97 -25.21 -7.07
CA GLN A 6 47.84 -25.07 -8.56
C GLN A 6 46.38 -25.32 -9.00
N SER A 7 45.58 -24.31 -9.35
CA SER A 7 45.48 -23.56 -10.63
C SER A 7 44.89 -24.35 -11.81
N LYS A 8 43.67 -23.99 -12.24
CA LYS A 8 43.09 -24.03 -13.61
C LYS A 8 41.69 -23.38 -13.52
N SER A 9 41.54 -22.13 -13.93
CA SER A 9 41.30 -21.60 -15.28
C SER A 9 39.82 -21.58 -15.65
N LEU A 10 39.29 -20.37 -15.87
CA LEU A 10 38.14 -20.10 -16.73
C LEU A 10 38.28 -20.92 -18.03
N ASN A 11 37.28 -21.73 -18.37
CA ASN A 11 36.90 -22.08 -19.76
C ASN A 11 35.70 -23.04 -19.90
N ASP A 12 35.02 -23.47 -18.84
CA ASP A 12 33.86 -24.38 -19.00
C ASP A 12 32.51 -23.66 -19.23
N LEU A 13 32.55 -22.51 -19.93
CA LEU A 13 31.40 -21.87 -20.56
C LEU A 13 31.65 -21.80 -22.06
N GLN A 14 31.18 -22.81 -22.80
CA GLN A 14 30.59 -22.70 -24.14
C GLN A 14 30.46 -24.10 -24.76
N GLU A 15 29.23 -24.59 -24.85
CA GLU A 15 28.62 -25.27 -26.00
C GLU A 15 27.46 -26.12 -25.51
N LEU A 16 26.25 -25.58 -25.67
CA LEU A 16 25.17 -26.23 -26.39
C LEU A 16 24.07 -25.17 -26.57
N ASP A 17 24.25 -24.40 -27.64
CA ASP A 17 23.16 -23.67 -28.29
C ASP A 17 22.13 -24.69 -28.76
N GLY A 18 20.93 -24.60 -28.19
CA GLY A 18 19.71 -25.16 -28.73
C GLY A 18 18.67 -24.06 -28.74
N GLU A 19 18.45 -23.47 -29.92
CA GLU A 19 17.36 -22.56 -30.21
C GLU A 19 16.02 -23.16 -29.76
N GLU A 20 15.43 -22.63 -28.69
CA GLU A 20 13.99 -22.58 -28.56
C GLU A 20 13.58 -21.14 -28.30
N THR A 21 13.08 -20.50 -29.35
CA THR A 21 12.43 -19.19 -29.32
C THR A 21 11.37 -19.16 -28.22
N ALA A 22 11.69 -18.49 -27.11
CA ALA A 22 10.74 -18.20 -26.04
C ALA A 22 9.65 -17.25 -26.59
N LYS A 23 8.54 -17.84 -27.05
CA LYS A 23 7.29 -17.10 -27.25
C LYS A 23 6.87 -16.53 -25.90
N PRO A 24 6.53 -15.23 -25.80
CA PRO A 24 5.95 -14.70 -24.58
C PRO A 24 4.67 -15.47 -24.27
N LEU A 25 4.55 -15.94 -23.02
CA LEU A 25 3.30 -16.41 -22.43
C LEU A 25 2.30 -15.24 -22.42
N GLN A 26 1.67 -15.00 -23.58
CA GLN A 26 0.46 -14.23 -23.69
C GLN A 26 -0.60 -15.00 -22.90
N SER A 27 -0.92 -14.51 -21.70
CA SER A 27 -2.10 -14.98 -20.98
C SER A 27 -3.31 -14.76 -21.90
N LYS A 28 -3.84 -15.88 -22.39
CA LYS A 28 -4.92 -15.89 -23.36
C LYS A 28 -6.19 -15.35 -22.68
N ARG A 29 -6.52 -14.11 -23.05
CA ARG A 29 -7.82 -13.42 -23.00
C ARG A 29 -8.18 -12.74 -21.66
N PRO A 30 -8.42 -11.41 -21.66
CA PRO A 30 -9.01 -10.73 -20.52
C PRO A 30 -10.48 -11.17 -20.34
N LEU A 31 -10.83 -11.64 -19.14
CA LEU A 31 -12.20 -11.99 -18.73
C LEU A 31 -13.17 -10.79 -18.71
N SER A 32 -12.70 -9.57 -19.00
CA SER A 32 -13.53 -8.37 -19.15
C SER A 32 -14.57 -8.49 -20.28
N ARG A 33 -14.33 -9.33 -21.30
CA ARG A 33 -15.34 -9.65 -22.32
C ARG A 33 -16.30 -10.76 -21.89
N ARG A 34 -15.88 -11.67 -21.00
CA ARG A 34 -16.71 -12.78 -20.52
C ARG A 34 -17.73 -12.30 -19.47
N TRP A 35 -17.33 -11.39 -18.58
CA TRP A 35 -18.23 -10.74 -17.62
C TRP A 35 -19.31 -9.87 -18.28
N VAL A 36 -19.02 -9.27 -19.45
CA VAL A 36 -19.99 -8.45 -20.20
C VAL A 36 -20.86 -9.30 -21.14
N ALA A 37 -20.34 -10.41 -21.67
CA ALA A 37 -21.07 -11.29 -22.60
C ALA A 37 -21.91 -12.37 -21.89
N GLU A 38 -21.46 -12.93 -20.77
CA GLU A 38 -22.21 -13.93 -19.97
C GLU A 38 -23.25 -13.29 -19.04
N ALA A 39 -23.23 -11.97 -18.84
CA ALA A 39 -24.20 -11.27 -17.99
C ALA A 39 -25.60 -11.10 -18.61
N LYS A 40 -25.83 -11.50 -19.88
CA LYS A 40 -27.12 -11.33 -20.56
C LYS A 40 -28.03 -12.58 -20.49
N PRO A 41 -27.56 -13.80 -20.80
CA PRO A 41 -28.42 -15.00 -20.75
C PRO A 41 -28.46 -15.68 -19.36
N THR A 42 -27.37 -15.58 -18.58
CA THR A 42 -27.28 -16.18 -17.23
C THR A 42 -28.09 -15.39 -16.18
N LEU A 43 -28.50 -14.16 -16.52
CA LEU A 43 -29.33 -13.29 -15.68
C LEU A 43 -30.77 -13.82 -15.54
N GLU A 44 -31.30 -14.50 -16.57
CA GLU A 44 -32.67 -15.03 -16.58
C GLU A 44 -32.73 -16.46 -16.01
N ALA A 45 -31.70 -17.29 -16.24
CA ALA A 45 -31.61 -18.62 -15.66
C ALA A 45 -31.32 -18.59 -14.14
N GLY A 46 -30.48 -17.66 -13.68
CA GLY A 46 -30.23 -17.44 -12.24
C GLY A 46 -31.44 -16.91 -11.47
N LEU A 47 -32.35 -16.19 -12.13
CA LEU A 47 -33.63 -15.71 -11.57
C LEU A 47 -34.61 -16.87 -11.28
N ALA A 48 -34.51 -17.99 -12.01
CA ALA A 48 -35.34 -19.17 -11.80
C ALA A 48 -34.76 -20.11 -10.73
N ALA A 49 -33.44 -20.26 -10.66
CA ALA A 49 -32.76 -21.13 -9.69
C ALA A 49 -32.72 -20.53 -8.26
N ALA A 50 -32.55 -19.21 -8.12
CA ALA A 50 -32.51 -18.53 -6.82
C ALA A 50 -33.86 -18.54 -6.06
N ARG A 51 -34.96 -18.96 -6.70
CA ARG A 51 -36.27 -19.17 -6.03
C ARG A 51 -36.36 -20.49 -5.25
N HIS A 52 -35.44 -21.44 -5.49
CA HIS A 52 -35.57 -22.80 -4.94
C HIS A 52 -34.43 -23.22 -3.99
N GLY A 53 -33.36 -22.44 -3.83
CA GLY A 53 -32.17 -22.82 -3.03
C GLY A 53 -32.08 -22.27 -1.59
N LEU A 54 -32.94 -21.34 -1.19
CA LEU A 54 -32.97 -20.80 0.18
C LEU A 54 -34.10 -21.46 0.97
N THR A 55 -33.88 -22.71 1.39
CA THR A 55 -34.84 -23.40 2.28
C THR A 55 -34.68 -22.95 3.73
N ALA A 56 -35.81 -22.50 4.28
CA ALA A 56 -36.18 -22.28 5.67
C ALA A 56 -35.61 -21.02 6.39
N PRO A 57 -36.45 -19.98 6.63
CA PRO A 57 -36.12 -18.92 7.57
C PRO A 57 -36.19 -19.45 9.01
N GLN A 58 -35.14 -19.25 9.80
CA GLN A 58 -35.25 -19.35 11.25
C GLN A 58 -36.29 -18.33 11.74
N ALA A 59 -37.25 -18.79 12.53
CA ALA A 59 -38.35 -17.99 13.03
C ALA A 59 -37.83 -16.80 13.85
N GLY A 60 -37.93 -15.60 13.30
CA GLY A 60 -37.49 -14.34 13.93
C GLY A 60 -36.58 -13.47 13.06
N ALA A 61 -35.99 -13.99 11.98
CA ALA A 61 -35.16 -13.19 11.09
C ALA A 61 -36.02 -12.19 10.28
N LYS A 62 -35.83 -10.89 10.51
CA LYS A 62 -36.41 -9.81 9.68
C LYS A 62 -36.07 -10.11 8.21
N LYS A 63 -37.09 -10.20 7.34
CA LYS A 63 -36.91 -10.41 5.89
C LYS A 63 -35.84 -9.43 5.35
N PRO A 64 -34.90 -9.89 4.52
CA PRO A 64 -33.88 -9.01 3.95
C PRO A 64 -34.56 -7.86 3.20
N VAL A 65 -34.10 -6.64 3.48
CA VAL A 65 -34.62 -5.41 2.87
C VAL A 65 -34.44 -5.51 1.37
N ARG A 66 -35.53 -5.36 0.60
CA ARG A 66 -35.46 -5.43 -0.86
C ARG A 66 -34.71 -4.20 -1.38
N PRO A 67 -33.66 -4.37 -2.20
CA PRO A 67 -32.92 -3.25 -2.75
C PRO A 67 -33.82 -2.39 -3.65
N THR A 68 -33.85 -1.10 -3.36
CA THR A 68 -34.78 -0.12 -3.96
C THR A 68 -34.17 0.56 -5.18
N SER A 69 -32.87 0.87 -5.14
CA SER A 69 -32.15 1.49 -6.24
C SER A 69 -31.43 0.48 -7.14
N MET A 70 -31.10 0.87 -8.38
CA MET A 70 -30.30 0.04 -9.29
C MET A 70 -28.90 -0.23 -8.70
N LEU A 71 -28.32 0.75 -8.01
CA LEU A 71 -27.05 0.63 -7.31
C LEU A 71 -27.10 -0.40 -6.18
N GLU A 72 -28.12 -0.36 -5.33
CA GLU A 72 -28.30 -1.33 -4.25
C GLU A 72 -28.47 -2.75 -4.79
N LYS A 73 -29.23 -2.92 -5.88
CA LYS A 73 -29.40 -4.22 -6.55
C LYS A 73 -28.07 -4.75 -7.07
N PHE A 74 -27.26 -3.87 -7.67
CA PHE A 74 -25.94 -4.24 -8.17
C PHE A 74 -24.98 -4.61 -7.02
N GLN A 75 -24.91 -3.77 -5.99
CA GLN A 75 -24.09 -4.01 -4.80
C GLN A 75 -24.45 -5.32 -4.10
N TYR A 76 -25.74 -5.61 -3.96
CA TYR A 76 -26.21 -6.86 -3.34
C TYR A 76 -25.75 -8.10 -4.14
N LYS A 77 -25.95 -8.10 -5.46
CA LYS A 77 -25.48 -9.20 -6.33
C LYS A 77 -23.96 -9.35 -6.30
N LEU A 78 -23.23 -8.23 -6.31
CA LEU A 78 -21.77 -8.25 -6.23
C LEU A 78 -21.30 -8.81 -4.88
N ALA A 79 -21.94 -8.43 -3.77
CA ALA A 79 -21.62 -8.93 -2.44
C ALA A 79 -21.93 -10.43 -2.30
N GLU A 80 -22.99 -10.94 -2.94
CA GLU A 80 -23.31 -12.37 -2.98
C GLU A 80 -22.20 -13.17 -3.68
N GLN A 81 -21.73 -12.70 -4.84
CA GLN A 81 -20.62 -13.32 -5.56
C GLN A 81 -19.32 -13.30 -4.75
N VAL A 82 -19.03 -12.19 -4.08
CA VAL A 82 -17.86 -12.06 -3.19
C VAL A 82 -17.96 -13.05 -2.04
N LEU A 83 -19.13 -13.20 -1.41
CA LEU A 83 -19.34 -14.15 -0.32
C LEU A 83 -19.09 -15.59 -0.79
N GLN A 84 -19.60 -15.95 -1.97
CA GLN A 84 -19.39 -17.26 -2.56
C GLN A 84 -17.89 -17.51 -2.84
N ALA A 85 -17.19 -16.56 -3.45
CA ALA A 85 -15.75 -16.65 -3.68
C ALA A 85 -14.94 -16.76 -2.38
N LEU A 86 -15.34 -16.06 -1.32
CA LEU A 86 -14.70 -16.19 0.01
C LEU A 86 -14.90 -17.58 0.61
N GLN A 87 -16.07 -18.20 0.41
CA GLN A 87 -16.33 -19.58 0.86
C GLN A 87 -15.50 -20.59 0.05
N GLU A 88 -15.42 -20.43 -1.26
CA GLU A 88 -14.59 -21.26 -2.14
C GLU A 88 -13.10 -21.13 -1.79
N SER A 89 -12.67 -19.93 -1.37
CA SER A 89 -11.28 -19.67 -0.95
C SER A 89 -10.83 -20.45 0.28
N ILE A 90 -11.76 -21.03 1.06
CA ILE A 90 -11.41 -21.95 2.16
C ILE A 90 -10.70 -23.19 1.60
N ASN A 91 -11.12 -23.65 0.42
CA ASN A 91 -10.61 -24.86 -0.21
C ASN A 91 -9.54 -24.57 -1.28
N ASP A 92 -9.60 -23.42 -1.94
CA ASP A 92 -8.63 -23.03 -2.98
C ASP A 92 -8.13 -21.59 -2.79
N SER A 93 -6.87 -21.45 -2.39
CA SER A 93 -6.26 -20.14 -2.15
C SER A 93 -6.14 -19.26 -3.41
N ARG A 94 -6.16 -19.84 -4.61
CA ARG A 94 -6.09 -19.10 -5.88
C ARG A 94 -7.34 -18.25 -6.09
N VAL A 95 -8.49 -18.70 -5.60
CA VAL A 95 -9.75 -17.95 -5.67
C VAL A 95 -9.63 -16.63 -4.90
N MET A 96 -8.86 -16.59 -3.80
CA MET A 96 -8.62 -15.36 -3.03
C MET A 96 -7.78 -14.35 -3.81
N GLU A 97 -6.78 -14.83 -4.57
CA GLU A 97 -5.95 -13.99 -5.43
C GLU A 97 -6.79 -13.40 -6.57
N ASP A 98 -7.58 -14.23 -7.26
CA ASP A 98 -8.49 -13.79 -8.31
C ASP A 98 -9.52 -12.78 -7.78
N LEU A 99 -10.07 -13.05 -6.59
CA LEU A 99 -10.99 -12.14 -5.92
C LEU A 99 -10.34 -10.78 -5.68
N PHE A 100 -9.09 -10.76 -5.18
CA PHE A 100 -8.33 -9.53 -4.95
C PHE A 100 -8.18 -8.69 -6.23
N TYR A 101 -7.77 -9.30 -7.36
CA TYR A 101 -7.64 -8.57 -8.63
C TYR A 101 -8.98 -8.06 -9.17
N ASN A 102 -10.06 -8.83 -8.99
CA ASN A 102 -11.39 -8.43 -9.45
C ASN A 102 -11.96 -7.25 -8.65
N ILE A 103 -11.87 -7.28 -7.32
CA ILE A 103 -12.42 -6.20 -6.47
C ILE A 103 -11.58 -4.91 -6.49
N SER A 104 -10.27 -5.03 -6.74
CA SER A 104 -9.38 -3.87 -6.92
C SER A 104 -9.54 -3.22 -8.32
N GLY A 105 -10.36 -3.81 -9.19
CA GLY A 105 -10.67 -3.30 -10.53
C GLY A 105 -11.46 -1.99 -10.53
N THR A 106 -11.32 -1.24 -11.63
CA THR A 106 -12.10 -0.04 -11.91
C THR A 106 -13.49 -0.38 -12.44
N VAL A 107 -14.50 0.35 -11.99
CA VAL A 107 -15.84 0.30 -12.57
C VAL A 107 -15.80 1.00 -13.93
N PRO A 108 -16.22 0.34 -15.03
CA PRO A 108 -16.25 0.98 -16.35
C PRO A 108 -17.17 2.21 -16.37
N THR A 109 -16.74 3.29 -17.05
CA THR A 109 -17.45 4.58 -17.13
C THR A 109 -18.93 4.42 -17.54
N ARG A 110 -19.19 3.62 -18.58
CA ARG A 110 -20.57 3.32 -19.04
C ARG A 110 -21.44 2.65 -17.99
N PHE A 111 -20.81 1.93 -17.06
CA PHE A 111 -21.51 1.28 -15.96
C PHE A 111 -21.72 2.24 -14.80
N ALA A 112 -20.74 3.09 -14.51
CA ALA A 112 -20.88 4.18 -13.53
C ALA A 112 -22.06 5.12 -13.87
N GLU A 113 -22.21 5.49 -15.14
CA GLU A 113 -23.36 6.29 -15.64
C GLU A 113 -24.69 5.62 -15.34
N LYS A 114 -24.82 4.32 -15.66
CA LYS A 114 -26.05 3.56 -15.41
C LYS A 114 -26.40 3.44 -13.92
N LEU A 115 -25.37 3.44 -13.08
CA LEU A 115 -25.53 3.39 -11.63
C LEU A 115 -25.77 4.78 -11.01
N ASN A 116 -25.84 5.85 -11.82
CA ASN A 116 -25.92 7.24 -11.37
C ASN A 116 -24.80 7.60 -10.39
N LEU A 117 -23.58 7.10 -10.64
CA LEU A 117 -22.41 7.47 -9.86
C LEU A 117 -21.83 8.79 -10.38
N ASP A 118 -21.10 9.48 -9.51
CA ASP A 118 -20.36 10.69 -9.87
C ASP A 118 -19.34 10.40 -10.97
N MET A 119 -19.40 11.17 -12.06
CA MET A 119 -18.59 10.99 -13.26
C MET A 119 -17.28 11.80 -13.23
N GLU A 120 -17.10 12.68 -12.24
CA GLU A 120 -15.89 13.50 -12.10
C GLU A 120 -14.67 12.69 -11.65
N ARG A 121 -14.89 11.49 -11.10
CA ARG A 121 -13.83 10.61 -10.61
C ARG A 121 -14.00 9.16 -11.10
N ARG A 122 -12.91 8.39 -10.99
CA ARG A 122 -12.94 6.94 -11.25
C ARG A 122 -13.44 6.22 -10.01
N TRP A 123 -14.31 5.23 -10.22
CA TRP A 123 -14.82 4.36 -9.16
C TRP A 123 -14.16 3.00 -9.20
N PHE A 124 -13.98 2.40 -8.02
CA PHE A 124 -13.48 1.04 -7.87
C PHE A 124 -14.54 0.12 -7.27
N TYR A 125 -14.51 -1.18 -7.62
CA TYR A 125 -15.50 -2.14 -7.12
C TYR A 125 -15.46 -2.26 -5.59
N TYR A 126 -14.26 -2.20 -4.99
CA TYR A 126 -14.14 -2.21 -3.53
C TYR A 126 -14.83 -1.02 -2.84
N GLU A 127 -14.88 0.17 -3.46
CA GLU A 127 -15.60 1.31 -2.88
C GLU A 127 -17.11 1.04 -2.80
N LEU A 128 -17.66 0.37 -3.82
CA LEU A 128 -19.07 -0.01 -3.86
C LEU A 128 -19.38 -1.08 -2.81
N LEU A 129 -18.52 -2.09 -2.70
CA LEU A 129 -18.65 -3.18 -1.72
C LEU A 129 -18.50 -2.68 -0.28
N ALA A 130 -17.47 -1.87 0.01
CA ALA A 130 -17.29 -1.32 1.35
C ALA A 130 -18.44 -0.42 1.77
N THR A 131 -19.02 0.32 0.83
CA THR A 131 -20.24 1.10 1.07
C THR A 131 -21.43 0.19 1.36
N HIS A 132 -21.57 -0.90 0.62
CA HIS A 132 -22.65 -1.87 0.83
C HIS A 132 -22.58 -2.50 2.22
N TYR A 133 -21.43 -3.07 2.62
CA TYR A 133 -21.26 -3.71 3.92
C TYR A 133 -21.44 -2.72 5.08
N TYR A 134 -20.95 -1.48 4.93
CA TYR A 134 -21.20 -0.41 5.89
C TYR A 134 -22.70 -0.10 6.07
N MET A 135 -23.43 0.05 4.97
CA MET A 135 -24.87 0.36 5.00
C MET A 135 -25.70 -0.82 5.51
N LEU A 136 -25.29 -2.05 5.18
CA LEU A 136 -25.92 -3.27 5.65
C LEU A 136 -25.90 -3.34 7.18
N GLU A 137 -24.74 -3.09 7.80
CA GLU A 137 -24.60 -3.08 9.25
C GLU A 137 -25.34 -1.89 9.89
N ARG A 138 -25.22 -0.68 9.31
CA ARG A 138 -25.74 0.54 9.95
C ARG A 138 -27.26 0.72 9.83
N LYS A 139 -27.86 0.35 8.69
CA LYS A 139 -29.27 0.70 8.39
C LYS A 139 -30.20 -0.50 8.23
N HIS A 140 -29.69 -1.61 7.72
CA HIS A 140 -30.56 -2.68 7.25
C HIS A 140 -30.65 -3.85 8.23
N GLN A 141 -29.50 -4.37 8.69
CA GLN A 141 -29.40 -5.55 9.54
C GLN A 141 -28.16 -5.44 10.46
N PRO A 142 -28.26 -4.76 11.61
CA PRO A 142 -27.16 -4.70 12.57
C PRO A 142 -26.82 -6.10 13.09
N GLY A 143 -25.53 -6.42 13.19
CA GLY A 143 -25.01 -7.73 13.57
C GLY A 143 -24.76 -8.69 12.41
N MET A 144 -25.26 -8.43 11.19
CA MET A 144 -25.12 -9.38 10.08
C MET A 144 -23.66 -9.56 9.65
N VAL A 145 -22.88 -8.47 9.58
CA VAL A 145 -21.45 -8.57 9.28
C VAL A 145 -20.72 -9.30 10.40
N LYS A 146 -21.12 -9.06 11.65
CA LYS A 146 -20.56 -9.74 12.82
C LYS A 146 -20.87 -11.24 12.84
N ASP A 147 -22.10 -11.64 12.54
CA ASP A 147 -22.56 -13.01 12.75
C ASP A 147 -22.26 -13.92 11.54
N LEU A 148 -22.31 -13.39 10.32
CA LEU A 148 -22.12 -14.19 9.11
C LEU A 148 -20.67 -14.13 8.59
N LEU A 149 -20.08 -12.93 8.53
CA LEU A 149 -18.81 -12.73 7.85
C LEU A 149 -17.60 -12.99 8.76
N LEU A 150 -17.71 -12.79 10.08
CA LEU A 150 -16.57 -13.00 10.98
C LEU A 150 -16.16 -14.47 11.15
N PRO A 151 -17.08 -15.45 11.31
CA PRO A 151 -16.68 -16.86 11.35
C PRO A 151 -16.00 -17.31 10.05
N LEU A 152 -16.42 -16.74 8.92
CA LEU A 152 -15.80 -16.97 7.62
C LEU A 152 -14.40 -16.36 7.55
N CYS A 153 -14.25 -15.10 7.97
CA CYS A 153 -12.94 -14.42 8.06
C CYS A 153 -11.95 -15.20 8.93
N ALA A 154 -12.42 -15.81 10.04
CA ALA A 154 -11.56 -16.58 10.93
C ALA A 154 -10.92 -17.79 10.24
N LYS A 155 -11.63 -18.43 9.31
CA LYS A 155 -11.13 -19.55 8.51
C LYS A 155 -10.12 -19.12 7.43
N LEU A 156 -10.11 -17.84 7.08
CA LEU A 156 -9.33 -17.29 5.97
C LEU A 156 -8.09 -16.51 6.45
N TRP A 157 -7.90 -16.31 7.76
CA TRP A 157 -6.81 -15.49 8.31
C TRP A 157 -5.39 -15.91 7.92
N SER A 158 -5.19 -17.20 7.65
CA SER A 158 -3.89 -17.74 7.24
C SER A 158 -3.57 -17.49 5.76
N LEU A 159 -4.55 -17.10 4.94
CA LEU A 159 -4.33 -16.86 3.52
C LEU A 159 -3.59 -15.54 3.29
N GLU A 160 -2.65 -15.54 2.35
CA GLU A 160 -1.74 -14.42 2.08
C GLU A 160 -2.46 -13.13 1.66
N HIS A 161 -3.43 -13.23 0.74
CA HIS A 161 -4.20 -12.11 0.21
C HIS A 161 -5.41 -11.73 1.06
N PHE A 162 -5.77 -12.53 2.07
CA PHE A 162 -6.94 -12.26 2.88
C PHE A 162 -6.91 -10.90 3.58
N PRO A 163 -5.80 -10.43 4.20
CA PRO A 163 -5.78 -9.11 4.83
C PRO A 163 -6.07 -7.98 3.85
N ALA A 164 -5.55 -8.06 2.62
CA ALA A 164 -5.81 -7.09 1.55
C ALA A 164 -7.29 -7.11 1.14
N VAL A 165 -7.86 -8.29 0.87
CA VAL A 165 -9.29 -8.44 0.53
C VAL A 165 -10.18 -7.94 1.67
N PHE A 166 -9.89 -8.34 2.91
CA PHE A 166 -10.59 -7.88 4.10
C PHE A 166 -10.60 -6.35 4.19
N THR A 167 -9.45 -5.70 3.97
CA THR A 167 -9.34 -4.24 4.00
C THR A 167 -10.18 -3.59 2.91
N LEU A 168 -10.12 -4.10 1.67
CA LEU A 168 -10.91 -3.58 0.56
C LEU A 168 -12.41 -3.65 0.83
N LEU A 169 -12.89 -4.76 1.38
CA LEU A 169 -14.31 -4.98 1.65
C LEU A 169 -14.80 -4.26 2.91
N PHE A 170 -13.98 -4.12 3.95
CA PHE A 170 -14.46 -3.78 5.29
C PHE A 170 -13.89 -2.50 5.89
N HIS A 171 -12.99 -1.77 5.23
CA HIS A 171 -12.39 -0.55 5.78
C HIS A 171 -13.43 0.48 6.26
N ARG A 172 -14.52 0.70 5.52
CA ARG A 172 -15.57 1.65 5.93
C ARG A 172 -16.30 1.18 7.16
N TRP A 173 -16.70 -0.09 7.20
CA TRP A 173 -17.37 -0.68 8.35
C TRP A 173 -16.48 -0.59 9.60
N MET A 174 -15.20 -0.92 9.48
CA MET A 174 -14.24 -0.92 10.60
C MET A 174 -13.99 0.47 11.20
N VAL A 175 -14.04 1.53 10.40
CA VAL A 175 -13.64 2.88 10.84
C VAL A 175 -14.83 3.81 11.08
N GLU A 176 -15.98 3.57 10.41
CA GLU A 176 -17.15 4.46 10.46
C GLU A 176 -18.31 3.89 11.29
N THR A 177 -18.18 2.70 11.89
CA THR A 177 -19.26 2.05 12.64
C THR A 177 -18.89 1.90 14.11
N GLU A 178 -19.88 2.12 14.97
CA GLU A 178 -19.79 1.88 16.41
C GLU A 178 -19.64 0.38 16.66
N SER A 179 -18.47 -0.05 17.13
CA SER A 179 -18.19 -1.47 17.25
C SER A 179 -18.68 -2.04 18.58
N GLY A 180 -19.77 -2.82 18.56
CA GLY A 180 -20.19 -3.67 19.69
C GLY A 180 -19.28 -4.91 19.89
N PHE A 181 -17.96 -4.72 19.81
CA PHE A 181 -16.95 -5.78 19.94
C PHE A 181 -16.26 -5.73 21.30
N THR A 182 -15.80 -6.89 21.76
CA THR A 182 -14.83 -6.96 22.85
C THR A 182 -13.49 -6.36 22.40
N THR A 183 -12.74 -5.76 23.32
CA THR A 183 -11.41 -5.15 23.07
C THR A 183 -10.50 -6.08 22.29
N LYS A 184 -10.44 -7.37 22.68
CA LYS A 184 -9.58 -8.37 22.03
C LYS A 184 -9.98 -8.63 20.58
N GLY A 185 -11.29 -8.77 20.31
CA GLY A 185 -11.77 -8.99 18.95
C GLY A 185 -11.56 -7.74 18.08
N TRP A 186 -11.74 -6.57 18.67
CA TRP A 186 -11.49 -5.30 18.00
C TRP A 186 -10.02 -5.16 17.57
N VAL A 187 -9.07 -5.35 18.49
CA VAL A 187 -7.62 -5.29 18.21
C VAL A 187 -7.22 -6.24 17.08
N MET A 188 -7.69 -7.49 17.14
CA MET A 188 -7.34 -8.49 16.13
C MET A 188 -7.76 -8.04 14.72
N ARG A 189 -8.94 -7.44 14.57
CA ARG A 189 -9.45 -6.99 13.27
C ARG A 189 -8.72 -5.76 12.76
N PHE A 190 -8.36 -4.84 13.65
CA PHE A 190 -7.52 -3.70 13.28
C PHE A 190 -6.11 -4.13 12.85
N ASN A 191 -5.54 -5.19 13.45
CA ASN A 191 -4.27 -5.74 12.97
C ASN A 191 -4.38 -6.33 11.56
N VAL A 192 -5.48 -7.02 11.24
CA VAL A 192 -5.74 -7.50 9.88
C VAL A 192 -5.91 -6.33 8.91
N LEU A 193 -6.66 -5.30 9.31
CA LEU A 193 -6.85 -4.08 8.52
C LEU A 193 -5.52 -3.35 8.29
N LEU A 194 -4.67 -3.24 9.30
CA LEU A 194 -3.36 -2.60 9.23
C LEU A 194 -2.44 -3.37 8.27
N LYS A 195 -2.36 -4.69 8.43
CA LYS A 195 -1.58 -5.57 7.54
C LYS A 195 -2.07 -5.47 6.10
N GLY A 196 -3.39 -5.52 5.89
CA GLY A 196 -3.98 -5.39 4.56
C GLY A 196 -3.74 -4.01 3.93
N THR A 197 -3.89 -2.94 4.71
CA THR A 197 -3.58 -1.57 4.26
C THR A 197 -2.13 -1.45 3.79
N TYR A 198 -1.19 -2.00 4.57
CA TYR A 198 0.22 -2.00 4.21
C TYR A 198 0.49 -2.78 2.91
N GLN A 199 -0.07 -3.99 2.76
CA GLN A 199 0.04 -4.80 1.54
C GLN A 199 -0.52 -4.06 0.32
N LEU A 200 -1.72 -3.49 0.46
CA LEU A 200 -2.41 -2.75 -0.58
C LEU A 200 -1.60 -1.53 -1.05
N PHE A 201 -1.08 -0.73 -0.13
CA PHE A 201 -0.32 0.45 -0.53
C PHE A 201 1.01 0.11 -1.20
N TRP A 202 1.66 -0.98 -0.79
CA TRP A 202 2.82 -1.50 -1.52
C TRP A 202 2.46 -1.97 -2.93
N PHE A 203 1.34 -2.67 -3.09
CA PHE A 203 0.85 -3.09 -4.40
C PHE A 203 0.69 -1.89 -5.35
N ASP A 204 0.13 -0.78 -4.85
CA ASP A 204 -0.02 0.45 -5.63
C ASP A 204 1.33 1.09 -6.00
N ILE A 205 2.32 1.08 -5.09
CA ILE A 205 3.67 1.59 -5.35
C ILE A 205 4.40 0.73 -6.40
N GLU A 206 4.30 -0.60 -6.32
CA GLU A 206 4.98 -1.51 -7.23
C GLU A 206 4.45 -1.37 -8.67
N HIS A 207 3.14 -1.19 -8.82
CA HIS A 207 2.48 -1.09 -10.12
C HIS A 207 2.25 0.37 -10.58
N ASP A 208 2.59 1.35 -9.75
CA ASP A 208 2.38 2.79 -9.95
C ASP A 208 0.94 3.15 -10.39
N THR A 209 -0.08 2.57 -9.74
CA THR A 209 -1.47 2.74 -10.18
C THR A 209 -2.31 3.75 -9.40
N ARG A 210 -1.91 4.10 -8.17
CA ARG A 210 -2.65 5.00 -7.25
C ARG A 210 -4.14 4.67 -7.11
N LYS A 211 -4.56 3.42 -7.34
CA LYS A 211 -5.98 3.00 -7.31
C LYS A 211 -6.56 3.10 -5.91
N LEU A 212 -5.71 2.98 -4.89
CA LEU A 212 -6.08 2.93 -3.48
C LEU A 212 -6.05 4.31 -2.83
N TRP A 213 -5.91 5.38 -3.61
CA TRP A 213 -6.03 6.74 -3.13
C TRP A 213 -7.35 6.99 -2.35
N PRO A 214 -8.54 6.52 -2.79
CA PRO A 214 -9.76 6.69 -2.00
C PRO A 214 -9.71 5.99 -0.63
N LEU A 215 -9.04 4.83 -0.55
CA LEU A 215 -8.83 4.12 0.72
C LEU A 215 -7.91 4.93 1.64
N PHE A 216 -6.78 5.43 1.11
CA PHE A 216 -5.83 6.25 1.86
C PHE A 216 -6.51 7.50 2.46
N VAL A 217 -7.25 8.24 1.65
CA VAL A 217 -7.98 9.44 2.07
C VAL A 217 -9.00 9.11 3.15
N ARG A 218 -9.78 8.04 2.95
CA ARG A 218 -10.80 7.61 3.91
C ARG A 218 -10.21 7.23 5.25
N LEU A 219 -9.15 6.40 5.26
CA LEU A 219 -8.47 5.99 6.49
C LEU A 219 -7.92 7.20 7.24
N ARG A 220 -7.24 8.10 6.52
CA ARG A 220 -6.71 9.34 7.10
C ARG A 220 -7.79 10.24 7.69
N GLU A 221 -8.96 10.35 7.06
CA GLU A 221 -10.04 11.21 7.55
C GLU A 221 -10.79 10.59 8.72
N LYS A 222 -11.10 9.30 8.64
CA LYS A 222 -12.01 8.65 9.59
C LYS A 222 -11.32 8.01 10.78
N MET A 223 -10.07 7.54 10.66
CA MET A 223 -9.38 6.88 11.79
C MET A 223 -9.10 7.80 12.96
N PHE A 224 -8.95 9.09 12.70
CA PHE A 224 -8.52 10.07 13.69
C PHE A 224 -9.65 11.01 14.13
N GLU A 225 -10.87 10.80 13.65
CA GLU A 225 -12.06 11.44 14.20
C GLU A 225 -12.24 11.01 15.67
N PRO A 226 -12.52 11.93 16.61
CA PRO A 226 -12.61 11.62 18.04
C PRO A 226 -13.60 10.50 18.36
N THR A 227 -14.65 10.42 17.55
CA THR A 227 -15.79 9.49 17.69
C THR A 227 -15.51 8.10 17.12
N SER A 228 -14.61 7.94 16.15
CA SER A 228 -14.45 6.69 15.38
C SER A 228 -13.91 5.50 16.18
N LEU A 229 -13.39 5.76 17.39
CA LEU A 229 -12.73 4.76 18.24
C LEU A 229 -13.32 4.77 19.66
N LEU A 230 -14.55 5.28 19.85
CA LEU A 230 -15.21 5.41 21.16
C LEU A 230 -16.18 4.24 21.43
N PHE A 231 -15.76 2.99 21.32
CA PHE A 231 -16.73 1.86 21.34
C PHE A 231 -16.22 0.62 22.07
N LEU A 232 -15.89 0.78 23.34
CA LEU A 232 -15.66 -0.36 24.22
C LEU A 232 -16.63 -0.26 25.39
N ASP A 233 -17.91 -0.49 25.08
CA ASP A 233 -18.89 -0.78 26.12
C ASP A 233 -18.52 -2.12 26.76
N ASN A 234 -18.30 -2.13 28.07
CA ASN A 234 -18.27 -3.35 28.85
C ASN A 234 -19.64 -3.55 29.50
N PRO A 235 -20.55 -4.34 28.90
CA PRO A 235 -21.88 -4.56 29.46
C PRO A 235 -21.89 -5.37 30.77
N ASN A 236 -20.75 -5.92 31.21
CA ASN A 236 -20.71 -6.97 32.24
C ASN A 236 -19.84 -6.65 33.48
N ALA A 237 -19.25 -5.46 33.60
CA ALA A 237 -18.44 -5.14 34.77
C ALA A 237 -19.32 -4.59 35.89
N SER A 238 -19.55 -5.44 36.90
CA SER A 238 -20.23 -5.09 38.15
C SER A 238 -19.34 -4.32 39.13
N ASP A 239 -18.01 -4.45 39.00
CA ASP A 239 -17.02 -3.79 39.88
C ASP A 239 -16.35 -2.59 39.23
N GLN A 240 -16.34 -1.45 39.94
CA GLN A 240 -15.77 -0.18 39.47
C GLN A 240 -14.25 -0.27 39.18
N THR A 241 -13.53 -1.12 39.91
CA THR A 241 -12.08 -1.35 39.74
C THR A 241 -11.75 -2.16 38.49
N GLU A 242 -12.55 -3.18 38.18
CA GLU A 242 -12.41 -3.96 36.94
C GLU A 242 -12.78 -3.13 35.72
N LEU A 243 -13.82 -2.30 35.87
CA LEU A 243 -14.25 -1.35 34.84
C LEU A 243 -13.13 -0.34 34.53
N ALA A 244 -12.47 0.22 35.56
CA ALA A 244 -11.36 1.15 35.38
C ALA A 244 -10.15 0.49 34.69
N SER A 245 -9.75 -0.71 35.12
CA SER A 245 -8.66 -1.47 34.49
C SER A 245 -8.96 -1.81 33.03
N TYR A 246 -10.20 -2.22 32.74
CA TYR A 246 -10.66 -2.46 31.38
C TYR A 246 -10.56 -1.20 30.52
N TYR A 247 -11.06 -0.06 30.99
CA TYR A 247 -10.97 1.20 30.25
C TYR A 247 -9.54 1.64 30.00
N VAL A 248 -8.64 1.52 30.98
CA VAL A 248 -7.21 1.83 30.78
C VAL A 248 -6.60 0.95 29.71
N SER A 249 -6.85 -0.37 29.74
CA SER A 249 -6.35 -1.30 28.73
C SER A 249 -6.92 -1.05 27.33
N ALA A 250 -8.20 -0.68 27.27
CA ALA A 250 -8.94 -0.32 26.07
C ALA A 250 -8.37 0.95 25.42
N HIS A 251 -8.12 1.99 26.23
CA HIS A 251 -7.49 3.22 25.78
C HIS A 251 -6.07 2.99 25.28
N ALA A 252 -5.25 2.23 26.02
CA ALA A 252 -3.89 1.91 25.58
C ALA A 252 -3.87 1.13 24.25
N ALA A 253 -4.75 0.15 24.08
CA ALA A 253 -4.87 -0.60 22.82
C ALA A 253 -5.29 0.29 21.65
N LYS A 254 -6.23 1.22 21.89
CA LYS A 254 -6.67 2.21 20.92
C LYS A 254 -5.53 3.12 20.50
N ASP A 255 -4.80 3.67 21.46
CA ASP A 255 -3.68 4.57 21.18
C ASP A 255 -2.56 3.85 20.40
N SER A 256 -2.29 2.58 20.72
CA SER A 256 -1.34 1.76 19.96
C SER A 256 -1.76 1.61 18.50
N ILE A 257 -3.00 1.16 18.24
CA ILE A 257 -3.51 0.97 16.88
C ILE A 257 -3.50 2.28 16.10
N ARG A 258 -3.89 3.36 16.75
CA ARG A 258 -3.85 4.69 16.18
C ARG A 258 -2.44 5.06 15.73
N LYS A 259 -1.44 4.89 16.61
CA LYS A 259 -0.03 5.17 16.29
C LYS A 259 0.47 4.31 15.13
N ASP A 260 0.12 3.03 15.12
CA ASP A 260 0.49 2.12 14.03
C ASP A 260 -0.07 2.56 12.67
N PHE A 261 -1.35 2.96 12.64
CA PHE A 261 -1.95 3.53 11.43
C PHE A 261 -1.32 4.87 11.04
N SER A 262 -0.99 5.73 12.01
CA SER A 262 -0.27 6.99 11.73
C SER A 262 1.07 6.72 11.06
N TYR A 263 1.82 5.71 11.50
CA TYR A 263 3.09 5.34 10.86
C TYR A 263 2.90 4.74 9.47
N VAL A 264 1.89 3.89 9.26
CA VAL A 264 1.58 3.39 7.91
C VAL A 264 1.22 4.55 6.99
N LEU A 265 0.28 5.41 7.39
CA LEU A 265 -0.13 6.56 6.56
C LEU A 265 1.02 7.53 6.30
N ALA A 266 1.89 7.75 7.29
CA ALA A 266 3.11 8.55 7.13
C ALA A 266 4.03 7.98 6.03
N ARG A 267 4.29 6.67 6.03
CA ARG A 267 5.14 6.02 5.01
C ARG A 267 4.63 6.26 3.59
N PHE A 268 3.32 6.12 3.39
CA PHE A 268 2.71 6.23 2.07
C PHE A 268 2.24 7.64 1.71
N TYR A 269 2.45 8.62 2.61
CA TYR A 269 1.94 9.98 2.42
C TYR A 269 2.43 10.62 1.13
N TYR A 270 3.75 10.61 0.86
CA TYR A 270 4.28 11.25 -0.34
C TYR A 270 3.82 10.59 -1.65
N TYR A 271 3.46 9.31 -1.62
CA TYR A 271 2.91 8.64 -2.79
C TYR A 271 1.50 9.14 -3.15
N TYR A 272 0.64 9.29 -2.14
CA TYR A 272 -0.77 9.66 -2.34
C TYR A 272 -1.05 11.16 -2.20
N SER A 273 -0.12 11.94 -1.67
CA SER A 273 -0.31 13.38 -1.44
C SER A 273 -0.21 14.17 -2.75
N THR A 274 -1.15 15.10 -2.91
CA THR A 274 -1.10 16.14 -3.94
C THR A 274 -0.33 17.38 -3.49
N ARG A 275 -0.07 17.51 -2.17
CA ARG A 275 0.53 18.68 -1.52
C ARG A 275 1.62 18.24 -0.52
N PRO A 276 2.75 17.70 -0.98
CA PRO A 276 3.81 17.18 -0.12
C PRO A 276 4.40 18.21 0.85
N GLU A 277 4.32 19.50 0.52
CA GLU A 277 4.77 20.62 1.36
C GLU A 277 4.02 20.76 2.68
N ARG A 278 2.82 20.16 2.82
CA ARG A 278 2.00 20.24 4.04
C ARG A 278 2.26 19.11 5.03
N VAL A 279 3.40 18.42 4.91
CA VAL A 279 3.73 17.27 5.75
C VAL A 279 3.74 17.58 7.25
N GLN A 280 4.19 18.77 7.66
CA GLN A 280 4.18 19.17 9.08
C GLN A 280 2.73 19.28 9.61
N ALA A 281 1.88 20.02 8.90
CA ALA A 281 0.46 20.15 9.25
C ALA A 281 -0.26 18.80 9.24
N LEU A 282 0.12 17.88 8.36
CA LEU A 282 -0.38 16.50 8.36
C LEU A 282 0.03 15.77 9.65
N CYS A 283 1.32 15.79 10.00
CA CYS A 283 1.86 15.05 11.15
C CYS A 283 1.18 15.48 12.45
N VAL A 284 1.00 16.78 12.64
CA VAL A 284 0.38 17.35 13.86
C VAL A 284 -1.14 17.21 13.83
N ASN A 285 -1.80 17.68 12.76
CA ASN A 285 -3.26 17.84 12.79
C ASN A 285 -4.05 16.59 12.40
N GLN A 286 -3.48 15.75 11.52
CA GLN A 286 -4.20 14.60 10.96
C GLN A 286 -3.69 13.28 11.52
N LEU A 287 -2.37 13.06 11.51
CA LEU A 287 -1.78 11.82 12.00
C LEU A 287 -1.56 11.81 13.52
N GLN A 288 -1.61 12.98 14.18
CA GLN A 288 -1.36 13.15 15.62
C GLN A 288 -0.11 12.38 16.08
N LEU A 289 1.00 12.58 15.35
CA LEU A 289 2.31 12.08 15.75
C LEU A 289 2.82 12.95 16.90
N ASP A 290 3.10 12.33 18.05
CA ASP A 290 3.48 13.01 19.29
C ASP A 290 4.64 14.01 19.08
N ASP A 291 5.67 13.59 18.34
CA ASP A 291 6.86 14.41 18.01
C ASP A 291 6.82 15.03 16.60
N GLY A 292 5.64 15.11 15.98
CA GLY A 292 5.45 15.73 14.67
C GLY A 292 6.37 15.16 13.59
N LEU A 293 7.26 16.01 13.06
CA LEU A 293 8.18 15.66 11.96
C LEU A 293 9.26 14.67 12.39
N ASP A 294 9.71 14.69 13.65
CA ASP A 294 10.75 13.79 14.13
C ASP A 294 10.27 12.34 14.23
N SER A 295 8.98 12.13 14.46
CA SER A 295 8.32 10.83 14.33
C SER A 295 8.12 10.40 12.87
N PHE A 296 8.01 11.36 11.95
CA PHE A 296 7.81 11.09 10.52
C PHE A 296 9.12 10.67 9.81
N VAL A 297 10.24 11.33 10.11
CA VAL A 297 11.53 11.09 9.43
C VAL A 297 11.99 9.63 9.47
N PRO A 298 11.90 8.89 10.59
CA PRO A 298 12.23 7.46 10.61
C PRO A 298 11.39 6.63 9.64
N GLN A 299 10.09 6.95 9.51
CA GLN A 299 9.19 6.28 8.59
C GLN A 299 9.55 6.60 7.13
N LEU A 300 9.88 7.87 6.85
CA LEU A 300 10.36 8.29 5.54
C LEU A 300 11.67 7.59 5.16
N VAL A 301 12.66 7.57 6.06
CA VAL A 301 13.95 6.91 5.83
C VAL A 301 13.76 5.43 5.53
N HIS A 302 12.94 4.74 6.33
CA HIS A 302 12.60 3.35 6.09
C HIS A 302 11.94 3.17 4.70
N GLN A 303 11.01 4.07 4.35
CA GLN A 303 10.31 4.01 3.08
C GLN A 303 11.25 4.23 1.89
N LEU A 304 12.16 5.22 1.94
CA LEU A 304 13.13 5.48 0.87
C LEU A 304 13.99 4.24 0.58
N ARG A 305 14.50 3.59 1.64
CA ARG A 305 15.28 2.34 1.51
C ARG A 305 14.46 1.19 0.94
N SER A 306 13.19 1.10 1.34
CA SER A 306 12.30 0.02 0.91
C SER A 306 11.86 0.17 -0.56
N ILE A 307 11.63 1.40 -1.02
CA ILE A 307 11.27 1.67 -2.42
C ILE A 307 12.48 1.50 -3.34
N ALA A 308 13.70 1.79 -2.86
CA ALA A 308 14.93 1.72 -3.66
C ALA A 308 15.17 0.39 -4.36
N SER A 309 14.71 -0.74 -3.80
CA SER A 309 14.83 -2.06 -4.42
C SER A 309 13.64 -2.48 -5.30
N ARG A 310 12.56 -1.68 -5.33
CA ARG A 310 11.27 -2.07 -5.93
C ARG A 310 10.86 -1.20 -7.11
N ASN A 311 10.90 0.11 -6.96
CA ASN A 311 10.42 1.04 -7.98
C ASN A 311 11.20 2.37 -7.98
N GLU A 312 12.16 2.50 -8.89
CA GLU A 312 13.01 3.69 -9.00
C GLU A 312 12.24 4.97 -9.37
N LYS A 313 11.19 4.85 -10.20
CA LYS A 313 10.39 6.01 -10.60
C LYS A 313 9.68 6.62 -9.40
N VAL A 314 9.05 5.77 -8.58
CA VAL A 314 8.40 6.21 -7.35
C VAL A 314 9.42 6.75 -6.35
N LEU A 315 10.62 6.16 -6.27
CA LEU A 315 11.70 6.69 -5.42
C LEU A 315 12.08 8.12 -5.79
N ILE A 316 12.20 8.44 -7.09
CA ILE A 316 12.51 9.79 -7.57
C ILE A 316 11.43 10.77 -7.11
N ASP A 317 10.16 10.40 -7.23
CA ASP A 317 9.05 11.27 -6.79
C ASP A 317 9.07 11.47 -5.26
N TYR A 318 9.42 10.44 -4.49
CA TYR A 318 9.65 10.54 -3.05
C TYR A 318 10.82 11.47 -2.71
N LEU A 319 11.93 11.41 -3.45
CA LEU A 319 13.10 12.27 -3.22
C LEU A 319 12.77 13.74 -3.51
N LYS A 320 11.99 14.01 -4.56
CA LYS A 320 11.48 15.36 -4.87
C LYS A 320 10.59 15.89 -3.75
N ALA A 321 9.66 15.07 -3.25
CA ALA A 321 8.80 15.44 -2.13
C ALA A 321 9.61 15.66 -0.84
N THR A 322 10.60 14.81 -0.58
CA THR A 322 11.51 14.93 0.58
C THR A 322 12.31 16.24 0.54
N ALA A 323 12.61 16.75 -0.65
CA ALA A 323 13.31 18.03 -0.83
C ALA A 323 12.46 19.25 -0.40
N LEU A 324 11.20 19.06 0.00
CA LEU A 324 10.31 20.11 0.52
C LEU A 324 10.19 20.07 2.06
N LEU A 325 10.87 19.14 2.73
CA LEU A 325 10.82 19.01 4.18
C LEU A 325 11.50 20.21 4.87
N PRO A 326 10.89 20.84 5.90
CA PRO A 326 11.51 21.93 6.66
C PRO A 326 12.56 21.36 7.61
N VAL A 327 13.79 21.20 7.11
CA VAL A 327 14.88 20.54 7.85
C VAL A 327 15.32 21.34 9.07
N ASP A 328 15.13 22.66 9.08
CA ASP A 328 15.51 23.52 10.19
C ASP A 328 14.69 23.25 11.47
N GLU A 329 13.49 22.67 11.32
CA GLU A 329 12.61 22.30 12.43
C GLU A 329 12.92 20.91 13.01
N LEU A 330 13.77 20.12 12.35
CA LEU A 330 14.08 18.76 12.77
C LEU A 330 15.15 18.71 13.85
N GLU A 331 15.00 17.79 14.80
CA GLU A 331 16.06 17.49 15.74
C GLU A 331 17.32 17.00 15.04
N LEU A 332 18.48 17.23 15.68
CA LEU A 332 19.78 16.81 15.15
C LEU A 332 19.83 15.31 14.82
N SER A 333 19.19 14.46 15.64
CA SER A 333 19.10 13.02 15.44
C SER A 333 18.39 12.67 14.13
N SER A 334 17.22 13.25 13.88
CA SER A 334 16.43 13.04 12.66
C SER A 334 17.13 13.57 11.43
N ARG A 335 17.75 14.76 11.52
CA ARG A 335 18.57 15.34 10.45
C ARG A 335 19.72 14.42 10.05
N ASN A 336 20.45 13.89 11.04
CA ASN A 336 21.57 12.98 10.79
C ASN A 336 21.12 11.67 10.13
N LYS A 337 19.99 11.10 10.56
CA LYS A 337 19.39 9.90 9.93
C LYS A 337 19.01 10.15 8.47
N LEU A 338 18.35 11.28 8.20
CA LEU A 338 17.98 11.66 6.84
C LEU A 338 19.21 11.90 5.97
N TYR A 339 20.21 12.61 6.50
CA TYR A 339 21.49 12.86 5.84
C TYR A 339 22.20 11.55 5.46
N SER A 340 22.36 10.63 6.42
CA SER A 340 23.00 9.32 6.18
C SER A 340 22.28 8.56 5.07
N THR A 341 20.95 8.53 5.11
CA THR A 341 20.13 7.81 4.13
C THR A 341 20.28 8.40 2.72
N LEU A 342 20.26 9.73 2.59
CA LEU A 342 20.48 10.39 1.29
C LEU A 342 21.90 10.18 0.77
N ASN A 343 22.89 10.11 1.66
CA ASN A 343 24.26 9.82 1.29
C ASN A 343 24.42 8.35 0.84
N GLU A 344 23.77 7.41 1.52
CA GLU A 344 23.68 5.99 1.10
C GLU A 344 23.13 5.89 -0.33
N LEU A 345 22.03 6.59 -0.63
CA LEU A 345 21.42 6.63 -1.97
C LEU A 345 22.34 7.20 -3.07
N GLN A 346 23.34 8.01 -2.70
CA GLN A 346 24.33 8.55 -3.64
C GLN A 346 25.56 7.66 -3.81
N MET A 347 25.95 6.97 -2.74
CA MET A 347 27.21 6.23 -2.64
C MET A 347 27.05 4.73 -2.91
N LEU A 348 25.84 4.24 -3.17
CA LEU A 348 25.55 2.83 -3.39
C LEU A 348 26.33 2.26 -4.59
N GLY A 349 27.46 1.62 -4.27
CA GLY A 349 28.08 0.55 -5.05
C GLY A 349 27.32 -0.78 -4.89
N PRO A 350 27.78 -1.87 -5.52
CA PRO A 350 27.05 -3.15 -5.57
C PRO A 350 26.71 -3.69 -4.16
N PRO A 351 25.54 -4.32 -3.96
CA PRO A 351 24.81 -5.20 -4.91
C PRO A 351 23.59 -4.60 -5.65
N LEU A 352 23.19 -3.35 -5.37
CA LEU A 352 22.07 -2.69 -6.07
C LEU A 352 22.60 -1.47 -6.83
N HIS A 353 22.70 -1.57 -8.15
CA HIS A 353 23.04 -0.43 -9.00
C HIS A 353 21.79 0.44 -9.17
N LEU A 354 21.62 1.46 -8.32
CA LEU A 354 20.61 2.49 -8.53
C LEU A 354 20.90 3.23 -9.83
N SER A 355 19.86 3.55 -10.59
CA SER A 355 20.01 4.30 -11.82
C SER A 355 20.56 5.71 -11.57
N ARG A 356 21.29 6.24 -12.56
CA ARG A 356 21.86 7.59 -12.51
C ARG A 356 20.82 8.69 -12.18
N PRO A 357 19.57 8.63 -12.67
CA PRO A 357 18.52 9.57 -12.28
C PRO A 357 18.23 9.58 -10.77
N VAL A 358 18.19 8.40 -10.13
CA VAL A 358 17.96 8.30 -8.68
C VAL A 358 19.12 8.94 -7.91
N VAL A 359 20.35 8.62 -8.27
CA VAL A 359 21.56 9.19 -7.64
C VAL A 359 21.60 10.70 -7.80
N ALA A 360 21.32 11.20 -9.01
CA ALA A 360 21.28 12.63 -9.29
C ALA A 360 20.19 13.34 -8.47
N GLU A 361 19.01 12.72 -8.34
CA GLU A 361 17.93 13.32 -7.56
C GLU A 361 18.22 13.26 -6.05
N ALA A 362 18.80 12.18 -5.54
CA ALA A 362 19.25 12.10 -4.14
C ALA A 362 20.29 13.18 -3.82
N ALA A 363 21.24 13.43 -4.73
CA ALA A 363 22.21 14.50 -4.60
C ALA A 363 21.56 15.90 -4.61
N ARG A 364 20.57 16.13 -5.48
CA ARG A 364 19.79 17.39 -5.51
C ARG A 364 19.02 17.60 -4.21
N THR A 365 18.29 16.59 -3.76
CA THR A 365 17.55 16.62 -2.48
C THR A 365 18.49 16.91 -1.32
N MET A 366 19.64 16.25 -1.25
CA MET A 366 20.62 16.47 -0.19
C MET A 366 21.22 17.89 -0.24
N ASN A 367 21.53 18.42 -1.42
CA ASN A 367 22.06 19.79 -1.54
C ASN A 367 21.03 20.85 -1.15
N LYS A 368 19.75 20.61 -1.44
CA LYS A 368 18.67 21.52 -1.05
C LYS A 368 18.43 21.51 0.46
N LEU A 369 18.44 20.33 1.08
CA LEU A 369 18.18 20.16 2.51
C LEU A 369 19.39 20.53 3.39
N PHE A 370 20.61 20.35 2.89
CA PHE A 370 21.85 20.56 3.64
C PHE A 370 22.86 21.39 2.81
N PRO A 371 22.60 22.70 2.62
CA PRO A 371 23.41 23.56 1.74
C PRO A 371 24.84 23.76 2.26
N GLN A 372 25.05 23.75 3.58
CA GLN A 372 26.35 24.00 4.21
C GLN A 372 27.44 22.99 3.79
N GLY A 373 27.06 21.77 3.40
CA GLY A 373 27.99 20.73 2.96
C GLY A 373 28.25 20.67 1.45
N GLN A 374 27.60 21.51 0.64
CA GLN A 374 27.64 21.39 -0.83
C GLN A 374 29.05 21.58 -1.40
N TYR A 375 29.79 22.58 -0.90
CA TYR A 375 31.14 22.89 -1.35
C TYR A 375 32.13 21.76 -1.05
N ILE A 376 32.07 21.20 0.15
CA ILE A 376 32.95 20.09 0.55
C ILE A 376 32.68 18.86 -0.32
N ARG A 377 31.41 18.54 -0.60
CA ARG A 377 31.04 17.42 -1.46
C ARG A 377 31.48 17.62 -2.91
N LEU A 378 31.38 18.84 -3.44
CA LEU A 378 31.90 19.19 -4.76
C LEU A 378 33.43 19.05 -4.82
N LEU A 379 34.13 19.53 -3.79
CA LEU A 379 35.58 19.42 -3.67
C LEU A 379 36.03 17.94 -3.63
N ILE A 380 35.36 17.12 -2.81
CA ILE A 380 35.64 15.69 -2.70
C ILE A 380 35.38 14.98 -4.04
N ASN A 381 34.24 15.25 -4.69
CA ASN A 381 33.93 14.66 -5.99
C ASN A 381 34.91 15.10 -7.07
N LEU A 382 35.37 16.35 -7.04
CA LEU A 382 36.39 16.87 -7.95
C LEU A 382 37.73 16.17 -7.70
N LEU A 383 38.17 16.05 -6.44
CA LEU A 383 39.38 15.31 -6.05
C LEU A 383 39.33 13.85 -6.53
N PHE A 384 38.22 13.13 -6.29
CA PHE A 384 38.06 11.76 -6.76
C PHE A 384 37.98 11.65 -8.29
N THR A 385 37.40 12.63 -8.96
CA THR A 385 37.37 12.69 -10.44
C THR A 385 38.78 12.93 -10.99
N LEU A 386 39.57 13.77 -10.33
CA LEU A 386 40.95 14.04 -10.67
C LEU A 386 41.85 12.82 -10.41
N LEU A 387 41.56 12.03 -9.36
CA LEU A 387 42.24 10.79 -9.01
C LEU A 387 41.86 9.59 -9.90
N ARG A 388 40.84 9.69 -10.76
CA ARG A 388 40.53 8.62 -11.72
C ARG A 388 41.58 8.61 -12.82
N PRO A 389 42.32 7.50 -13.02
CA PRO A 389 43.45 7.45 -13.95
C PRO A 389 43.09 7.83 -15.39
N PHE A 390 41.86 7.55 -15.86
CA PHE A 390 41.41 7.87 -17.22
C PHE A 390 41.43 9.37 -17.56
N HIS A 391 41.18 10.28 -16.61
CA HIS A 391 41.22 11.72 -16.88
C HIS A 391 42.64 12.28 -16.88
N ILE A 392 43.51 11.73 -16.02
CA ILE A 392 44.94 12.05 -16.01
C ILE A 392 45.59 11.59 -17.33
N PHE A 393 45.26 10.39 -17.82
CA PHE A 393 45.74 9.90 -19.11
C PHE A 393 45.22 10.74 -20.29
N ALA A 394 43.93 11.10 -20.34
CA ALA A 394 43.38 11.96 -21.41
C ALA A 394 43.98 13.39 -21.42
N PHE A 395 44.30 13.93 -20.24
CA PHE A 395 44.92 15.25 -20.12
C PHE A 395 46.42 15.24 -20.47
N LEU A 396 47.16 14.19 -20.07
CA LEU A 396 48.58 14.03 -20.41
C LEU A 396 48.81 13.67 -21.89
N PHE A 397 47.88 12.95 -22.53
CA PHE A 397 47.99 12.60 -23.95
C PHE A 397 47.42 13.67 -24.90
N SER A 398 46.58 14.59 -24.44
CA SER A 398 46.17 15.75 -25.25
C SER A 398 47.19 16.89 -25.25
N SER A 399 48.03 16.99 -24.21
CA SER A 399 49.09 17.99 -24.11
C SER A 399 50.38 17.62 -24.86
N THR A 400 50.53 16.38 -25.33
CA THR A 400 51.69 15.92 -26.12
C THR A 400 51.46 15.93 -27.65
N SER A 401 50.23 16.15 -28.13
CA SER A 401 49.92 16.14 -29.57
C SER A 401 50.16 17.48 -30.27
N SER A 402 50.42 18.58 -29.55
CA SER A 402 50.58 19.91 -30.18
C SER A 402 52.00 20.30 -30.59
N SER A 403 53.06 19.54 -30.25
CA SER A 403 54.45 19.95 -30.57
C SER A 403 55.05 19.36 -31.84
N ASN A 404 54.38 18.44 -32.55
CA ASN A 404 54.98 17.73 -33.69
C ASN A 404 54.38 18.07 -35.08
N LYS A 405 53.88 19.30 -35.25
CA LYS A 405 53.35 19.79 -36.55
C LYS A 405 54.08 21.02 -37.12
N ARG A 406 55.39 21.14 -36.83
CA ARG A 406 56.30 22.09 -37.51
C ARG A 406 57.69 21.46 -37.70
N ARG A 407 57.80 20.51 -38.63
CA ARG A 407 59.01 20.18 -39.42
C ARG A 407 58.73 18.95 -40.28
N SER A 408 58.17 19.17 -41.46
CA SER A 408 58.47 18.47 -42.72
C SER A 408 57.85 19.28 -43.85
#